data_AF-A0AAP7QLE0-F1
#
_entry.id   AF-A0AAP7QLE0-F1
#
_cell.length_a   1.000
_cell.length_b   1.000
_cell.length_c   1.000
_cell.angle_alpha   90.00
_cell.angle_beta   90.00
_cell.angle_gamma   90.00
#
_symmetry.space_group_name_H-M   'P 1'
#
loop_
_entity.id
_entity.type
_entity.pdbx_description
1 polymer ?
#
loop_
_entity_poly.entity_id
_entity_poly.type
_entity_poly.pdbx_seq_one_letter_code
_entity_poly.pdbx_strand_id
1 'polypeptide(L)' 'MNIYVRKEQLLMSIDEKRKQMVEAAQVEGYTGETTIKYSQELDNLMNEYQHLLFHEKQSAPSFHDLVSQMSLLSVNRPSY' A
#
# COMPACT_ATOMS: atom_id res chain seq x y z
N MET A 1 4.92 2.51 -15.99
CA MET A 1 5.29 1.20 -15.40
C MET A 1 4.01 0.48 -15.02
N ASN A 2 3.85 -0.81 -15.35
CA ASN A 2 2.63 -1.57 -15.08
C ASN A 2 2.50 -1.83 -13.56
N ILE A 3 1.32 -1.59 -12.97
CA ILE A 3 1.08 -1.74 -11.53
C ILE A 3 1.31 -3.18 -11.03
N TYR A 4 1.02 -4.19 -11.85
CA TYR A 4 1.31 -5.59 -11.55
C TYR A 4 2.82 -5.84 -11.48
N VAL A 5 3.59 -5.25 -12.40
CA VAL A 5 5.07 -5.34 -12.39
C VAL A 5 5.64 -4.66 -11.14
N ARG A 6 5.10 -3.49 -10.75
CA ARG A 6 5.55 -2.82 -9.51
C ARG A 6 5.25 -3.67 -8.28
N LYS A 7 4.07 -4.28 -8.20
CA LYS A 7 3.69 -5.18 -7.09
C LYS A 7 4.59 -6.39 -6.99
N GLU A 8 4.89 -7.04 -8.12
CA GLU A 8 5.78 -8.20 -8.16
C GLU A 8 7.20 -7.83 -7.69
N GLN A 9 7.75 -6.72 -8.17
CA GLN A 9 9.04 -6.22 -7.70
C GLN A 9 9.06 -5.94 -6.20
N LEU A 10 7.97 -5.41 -5.67
CA LEU A 10 7.85 -5.10 -4.26
C LEU A 10 7.77 -6.38 -3.42
N LEU A 11 7.02 -7.39 -3.87
CA LEU A 11 6.98 -8.71 -3.25
C LEU A 11 8.37 -9.39 -3.24
N MET A 12 9.11 -9.31 -4.34
CA MET A 12 10.49 -9.80 -4.40
C MET A 12 11.39 -9.07 -3.39
N SER A 13 11.25 -7.75 -3.29
CA SER A 13 12.04 -6.93 -2.37
C SER A 13 11.71 -7.23 -0.90
N ILE A 14 10.43 -7.49 -0.60
CA ILE A 14 9.95 -7.91 0.73
C ILE A 14 10.57 -9.27 1.11
N ASP A 15 10.53 -10.25 0.22
CA ASP A 15 11.09 -11.58 0.51
C ASP A 15 12.60 -11.52 0.73
N GLU A 16 13.31 -10.77 -0.11
CA GLU A 16 14.75 -10.57 0.01
C GLU A 16 15.11 -9.87 1.33
N LYS A 17 14.43 -8.76 1.67
CA LYS A 17 14.70 -8.03 2.91
C LYS A 17 14.38 -8.87 4.14
N ARG A 18 13.33 -9.70 4.09
CA ARG A 18 13.00 -10.64 5.15
C ARG A 18 14.11 -11.66 5.39
N LYS A 19 14.72 -12.21 4.33
CA LYS A 19 15.86 -13.14 4.44
C LYS A 19 17.05 -12.45 5.11
N GLN A 20 17.40 -11.25 4.66
CA GLN A 20 18.49 -10.45 5.25
C GLN A 20 18.25 -10.15 6.73
N MET A 21 17.02 -9.80 7.12
CA MET A 21 16.65 -9.59 8.52
C MET A 21 16.83 -10.85 9.37
N VAL A 22 16.41 -12.01 8.86
CA VAL A 22 16.58 -13.30 9.58
C VAL A 22 18.05 -13.66 9.73
N GLU A 23 18.85 -13.48 8.68
CA GLU A 23 20.29 -13.71 8.72
C GLU A 23 20.98 -12.78 9.72
N ALA A 24 20.64 -11.49 9.72
CA ALA A 24 21.15 -10.53 10.70
C ALA A 24 20.74 -10.92 12.13
N ALA A 25 19.50 -11.35 12.34
CA ALA A 25 19.02 -11.80 13.65
C ALA A 25 19.76 -13.05 14.15
N GLN A 26 20.18 -13.94 13.25
CA GLN A 26 20.98 -15.12 13.60
C GLN A 26 22.41 -14.74 14.02
N VAL A 27 22.96 -13.66 13.47
CA VAL A 27 24.34 -13.21 13.75
C VAL A 27 24.41 -12.26 14.94
N GLU A 28 23.55 -11.25 14.98
CA GLU A 28 23.60 -10.14 15.95
C GLU A 28 22.49 -10.18 16.99
N GLY A 29 21.53 -11.10 16.85
CA GLY A 29 20.30 -11.13 17.65
C GLY A 29 19.25 -10.12 17.18
N TYR A 30 18.06 -10.21 17.78
CA TYR A 30 16.90 -9.37 17.40
C TYR A 30 17.07 -7.89 17.75
N THR A 31 17.95 -7.58 18.70
CA THR A 31 18.24 -6.21 19.13
C THR A 31 19.53 -5.66 18.51
N GLY A 32 20.16 -6.42 17.59
CA GLY A 32 21.30 -5.94 16.81
C GLY A 32 20.90 -4.77 15.92
N GLU A 33 21.81 -3.82 15.74
CA GLU A 33 21.55 -2.61 14.95
C GLU A 33 21.18 -2.95 13.51
N THR A 34 21.87 -3.93 12.91
CA THR A 34 21.58 -4.41 11.55
C THR A 34 20.20 -5.05 11.47
N THR A 35 19.84 -5.88 12.46
CA THR A 35 18.52 -6.53 12.52
C THR A 35 17.39 -5.51 12.64
N ILE A 36 17.56 -4.49 13.49
CA ILE A 36 16.61 -3.39 13.67
C ILE A 36 16.47 -2.57 12.38
N LYS A 37 17.60 -2.28 11.70
CA LYS A 37 17.57 -1.57 10.44
C LYS A 37 16.80 -2.36 9.37
N TYR A 38 17.08 -3.66 9.25
CA TYR A 38 16.40 -4.50 8.27
C TYR A 38 14.92 -4.69 8.57
N SER A 39 14.50 -4.71 9.85
CA SER A 39 13.07 -4.75 10.19
C SER A 39 12.35 -3.46 9.78
N GLN A 40 12.96 -2.29 9.99
CA GLN A 40 12.41 -1.00 9.56
C GLN A 40 12.32 -0.91 8.02
N GLU A 41 13.35 -1.36 7.31
CA GLU A 41 13.33 -1.43 5.85
C GLU A 41 12.25 -2.38 5.33
N LEU A 42 12.07 -3.53 5.98
CA LEU A 42 11.02 -4.50 5.66
C LEU A 42 9.62 -3.90 5.86
N ASP A 43 9.41 -3.20 6.99
CA ASP A 43 8.13 -2.54 7.29
C ASP A 43 7.79 -1.48 6.25
N ASN A 44 8.77 -0.69 5.79
CA ASN A 44 8.56 0.29 4.73
C ASN A 44 8.11 -0.35 3.41
N LEU A 45 8.73 -1.47 3.02
CA LEU A 45 8.34 -2.21 1.82
C LEU A 45 6.93 -2.79 1.94
N MET A 46 6.59 -3.33 3.11
CA MET A 46 5.25 -3.84 3.40
C MET A 46 4.19 -2.74 3.35
N ASN A 47 4.48 -1.57 3.90
CA ASN A 47 3.60 -0.41 3.87
C ASN A 47 3.35 0.05 2.43
N GLU A 48 4.40 0.15 1.60
CA GLU A 48 4.25 0.50 0.18
C GLU A 48 3.35 -0.53 -0.55
N TYR A 49 3.51 -1.81 -0.25
CA TYR A 49 2.72 -2.86 -0.88
C TYR A 49 1.25 -2.77 -0.48
N GLN A 50 0.99 -2.52 0.80
CA GLN A 50 -0.36 -2.27 1.29
C GLN A 50 -0.99 -1.06 0.62
N HIS A 51 -0.28 0.07 0.48
CA HIS A 51 -0.78 1.23 -0.23
C HIS A 51 -1.19 0.92 -1.68
N LEU A 52 -0.37 0.14 -2.41
CA LEU A 52 -0.72 -0.31 -3.76
C LEU A 52 -1.98 -1.19 -3.80
N LEU A 53 -2.21 -2.02 -2.79
CA LEU A 53 -3.44 -2.82 -2.67
C LEU A 53 -4.67 -1.96 -2.35
N PHE A 54 -4.53 -0.96 -1.47
CA PHE A 54 -5.63 -0.07 -1.09
C PHE A 54 -6.04 0.89 -2.21
N HIS A 55 -5.08 1.35 -3.01
CA HIS A 55 -5.38 2.19 -4.20
C HIS A 55 -6.12 1.40 -5.28
N GLU A 56 -5.98 0.08 -5.33
CA GLU A 56 -6.78 -0.78 -6.22
C GLU A 56 -8.26 -0.86 -5.79
N LYS A 57 -8.53 -0.84 -4.46
CA LYS A 57 -9.89 -0.91 -3.90
C LYS A 57 -10.65 0.42 -3.92
N GLN A 58 -9.99 1.56 -4.05
CA GLN A 58 -10.62 2.90 -4.13
C GLN A 58 -11.16 3.25 -5.53
N SER A 59 -11.32 2.26 -6.42
CA SER A 59 -12.03 2.43 -7.69
C SER A 59 -13.56 2.49 -7.54
N ALA A 60 -14.09 2.31 -6.31
CA ALA A 60 -15.46 2.66 -5.99
C ALA A 60 -15.54 4.16 -5.62
N PRO A 61 -16.51 4.93 -6.15
CA PRO A 61 -16.69 6.33 -5.80
C PRO A 61 -16.86 6.45 -4.29
N SER A 62 -16.18 7.42 -3.68
CA SER A 62 -16.36 7.67 -2.25
C SER A 62 -17.81 8.09 -1.98
N PHE A 63 -18.28 7.93 -0.74
CA PHE A 63 -19.62 8.37 -0.37
C PHE A 63 -19.86 9.86 -0.69
N HIS A 64 -18.82 10.69 -0.58
CA HIS A 64 -18.87 12.10 -0.95
C HIS A 64 -19.10 12.29 -2.46
N ASP A 65 -18.42 11.48 -3.29
CA ASP A 65 -18.60 11.52 -4.75
C ASP A 65 -20.01 11.09 -5.15
N LEU A 66 -20.57 10.10 -4.45
CA LEU A 66 -21.95 9.65 -4.66
C LEU A 66 -22.98 10.73 -4.28
N VAL A 67 -22.83 11.36 -3.10
CA VAL A 67 -23.74 12.44 -2.66
C VAL A 67 -23.67 13.63 -3.61
N SER A 68 -22.47 13.98 -4.10
CA SER A 68 -22.28 15.07 -5.07
C SER A 68 -22.91 14.76 -6.42
N GLN A 69 -22.92 13.51 -6.88
CA GLN A 69 -23.63 13.12 -8.09
C GLN A 69 -25.16 13.20 -7.93
N MET A 70 -25.69 12.80 -6.77
CA MET A 70 -27.13 12.88 -6.51
C MET A 70 -27.64 14.33 -6.41
N SER A 71 -26.85 15.24 -5.85
CA SER A 71 -27.21 16.66 -5.79
C SER A 71 -27.27 17.28 -7.20
N LEU A 72 -26.38 16.89 -8.11
CA LEU A 72 -26.42 17.31 -9.53
C LEU A 72 -27.66 16.80 -10.27
N LEU A 73 -28.15 15.59 -9.95
CA LEU A 73 -29.40 15.05 -10.52
C LEU A 73 -30.65 15.78 -10.02
N SER A 74 -30.58 16.44 -8.86
CA SER A 74 -31.72 17.15 -8.27
C SER A 74 -31.96 18.56 -8.86
N VAL A 75 -31.00 19.13 -9.60
CA VAL A 75 -31.01 20.54 -10.05
C VAL A 75 -31.54 20.71 -11.49
N ASN A 76 -32.28 19.74 -12.04
CA ASN A 76 -32.96 19.89 -13.33
C ASN A 76 -34.46 19.56 -13.26
N ARG A 77 -35.21 20.31 -12.46
CA ARG A 77 -36.66 20.41 -12.65
C ARG A 77 -36.96 21.74 -13.34
N PRO A 78 -37.31 21.77 -14.64
CA PRO A 78 -37.74 23.00 -15.28
C PRO A 78 -39.08 23.43 -14.66
N SER A 79 -39.12 24.64 -14.13
CA SER A 79 -40.37 25.29 -13.72
C SER A 79 -41.19 25.60 -14.98
N TYR A 80 -42.37 24.99 -15.09
CA TYR A 80 -43.46 25.43 -15.96
C TYR A 80 -44.51 26.14 -15.12
#